data_AF-M5DPH9-F1
#
_entry.id   AF-M5DPH9-F1
#
_cell.length_a   1.000
_cell.length_b   1.000
_cell.length_c   1.000
_cell.angle_alpha   90.00
_cell.angle_beta   90.00
_cell.angle_gamma   90.00
#
_symmetry.space_group_name_H-M   'P 1'
#
loop_
_entity.id
_entity.type
_entity.pdbx_description
1 polymer ?
#
loop_
_entity_poly.entity_id
_entity_poly.type
_entity_poly.pdbx_seq_one_letter_code
_entity_poly.pdbx_strand_id
1 'polypeptide(L)' 'MDTRTNLRYGCTILKHYLDREKGDWIRALARYNGSLGRTKYPEKVMNYWQKYWFFAK' A
#
# COMPACT_ATOMS: atom_id res chain seq x y z
N MET A 1 11.48 -16.30 10.94
CA MET A 1 10.10 -15.97 10.51
C MET A 1 9.97 -16.29 9.03
N ASP A 2 8.89 -16.95 8.65
CA ASP A 2 8.63 -17.36 7.26
C ASP A 2 8.13 -16.19 6.40
N THR A 3 8.55 -16.15 5.13
CA THR A 3 8.19 -15.10 4.16
C THR A 3 6.67 -14.95 3.99
N ARG A 4 5.91 -16.04 4.02
CA ARG A 4 4.44 -16.02 3.92
C ARG A 4 3.80 -15.30 5.10
N THR A 5 4.34 -15.52 6.29
CA THR A 5 3.85 -14.88 7.52
C THR A 5 4.08 -13.37 7.46
N ASN A 6 5.26 -12.93 7.00
CA ASN A 6 5.56 -11.51 6.80
C ASN A 6 4.65 -10.87 5.75
N LEU A 7 4.41 -11.54 4.62
CA LEU A 7 3.47 -11.07 3.60
C LEU A 7 2.05 -10.92 4.16
N ARG A 8 1.57 -11.92 4.92
CA ARG A 8 0.24 -11.85 5.54
C ARG A 8 0.14 -10.67 6.51
N TYR A 9 1.14 -10.46 7.35
CA TYR A 9 1.15 -9.30 8.24
C TYR A 9 1.16 -7.98 7.47
N GLY A 10 1.99 -7.84 6.45
CA GLY A 10 2.02 -6.64 5.60
C GLY A 10 0.66 -6.34 4.97
N CYS A 11 0.02 -7.36 4.38
CA CYS A 11 -1.33 -7.22 3.80
C CYS A 11 -2.38 -6.85 4.85
N THR A 12 -2.37 -7.48 6.03
CA THR A 12 -3.32 -7.16 7.11
C THR A 12 -3.15 -5.73 7.61
N ILE A 13 -1.91 -5.27 7.80
CA ILE A 13 -1.63 -3.90 8.24
C ILE A 13 -2.07 -2.88 7.18
N LEU A 14 -1.78 -3.14 5.90
CA LEU A 14 -2.22 -2.27 4.81
C LEU A 14 -3.76 -2.21 4.72
N LYS A 15 -4.43 -3.37 4.84
CA LYS A 15 -5.90 -3.45 4.85
C LYS A 15 -6.50 -2.64 6.00
N HIS A 16 -5.93 -2.74 7.20
CA HIS A 16 -6.36 -1.93 8.34
C HIS A 16 -6.30 -0.43 8.04
N TYR A 17 -5.21 0.06 7.42
CA TYR A 17 -5.11 1.47 7.04
C TYR A 17 -6.05 1.86 5.92
N LEU A 18 -6.32 0.98 4.96
CA LEU A 18 -7.27 1.23 3.90
C LEU A 18 -8.70 1.39 4.47
N ASP A 19 -9.08 0.56 5.43
CA ASP A 19 -10.36 0.67 6.13
C ASP A 19 -10.45 1.97 6.93
N ARG A 20 -9.37 2.33 7.64
CA ARG A 20 -9.31 3.57 8.42
C ARG A 20 -9.41 4.82 7.55
N GLU A 21 -8.78 4.81 6.37
CA GLU A 21 -8.83 5.93 5.42
C GLU A 21 -9.99 5.80 4.41
N LYS A 22 -10.97 4.92 4.67
CA LYS A 22 -12.21 4.78 3.88
C LYS A 22 -11.95 4.52 2.39
N GLY A 23 -10.94 3.70 2.07
CA GLY A 23 -10.57 3.36 0.71
C GLY A 23 -9.61 4.34 0.02
N ASP A 24 -9.17 5.41 0.69
CA ASP A 24 -8.15 6.31 0.14
C ASP A 24 -6.77 5.64 0.15
N TRP A 25 -6.36 5.15 -1.02
CA TRP A 25 -5.08 4.47 -1.22
C TRP A 25 -3.86 5.36 -0.94
N ILE A 26 -3.94 6.66 -1.26
CA ILE A 26 -2.82 7.58 -1.04
C ILE A 26 -2.57 7.73 0.45
N ARG A 27 -3.63 7.98 1.22
CA ARG A 27 -3.52 8.13 2.68
C ARG A 27 -3.20 6.81 3.37
N ALA A 28 -3.76 5.69 2.91
CA ALA A 28 -3.48 4.37 3.47
C ALA A 28 -2.00 3.98 3.28
N LEU A 29 -1.45 4.14 2.08
CA LEU A 29 -0.03 3.87 1.79
C LEU A 29 0.89 4.82 2.54
N ALA A 30 0.51 6.09 2.69
CA ALA A 30 1.29 7.06 3.46
C ALA A 30 1.36 6.63 4.94
N ARG A 31 0.26 6.14 5.52
CA ARG A 31 0.25 5.62 6.90
C ARG A 31 1.01 4.33 7.05
N TYR A 32 0.85 3.41 6.10
CA TYR A 32 1.59 2.15 6.07
C TYR A 32 3.10 2.37 6.10
N ASN A 33 3.58 3.38 5.37
CA ASN A 33 5.00 3.74 5.32
C ASN A 33 5.47 4.66 6.46
N GLY A 34 4.56 5.34 7.16
CA GLY A 34 4.90 6.36 8.17
C GLY A 34 5.16 7.76 7.59
N SER A 35 4.69 8.03 6.37
CA SER A 35 4.85 9.28 5.63
C SER A 35 3.55 10.06 5.46
N LEU A 36 2.62 9.98 6.43
CA LEU A 36 1.33 10.69 6.40
C LEU A 36 1.49 12.16 5.98
N GLY A 37 0.72 12.58 4.97
CA GLY A 37 0.79 13.93 4.39
C GLY A 37 1.82 14.09 3.28
N ARG A 38 2.65 13.08 2.99
CA ARG A 38 3.56 13.04 1.83
C ARG A 38 3.07 12.03 0.80
N THR A 39 3.11 12.42 -0.47
CA THR A 39 2.60 11.59 -1.57
C THR A 39 3.67 10.81 -2.31
N LYS A 40 4.96 11.13 -2.14
CA LYS A 40 6.08 10.48 -2.86
C LYS A 40 6.09 8.95 -2.77
N TYR A 41 5.88 8.39 -1.58
CA TYR A 41 5.83 6.93 -1.40
C TYR A 41 4.55 6.33 -2.01
N PRO A 42 3.34 6.83 -1.68
CA PRO A 42 2.11 6.36 -2.32
C PRO A 42 2.14 6.42 -3.84
N GLU A 43 2.53 7.55 -4.43
CA GLU A 43 2.63 7.74 -5.88
C GLU A 43 3.57 6.73 -6.50
N LYS A 44 4.74 6.49 -5.89
CA LYS A 44 5.65 5.45 -6.38
C LYS A 44 4.95 4.10 -6.43
N VAL A 45 4.32 3.65 -5.34
CA VAL A 45 3.64 2.35 -5.30
C VAL A 45 2.53 2.27 -6.36
N MET A 46 1.70 3.30 -6.45
CA MET A 46 0.57 3.35 -7.40
C MET A 46 1.06 3.37 -8.85
N ASN A 47 2.12 4.11 -9.16
CA ASN A 47 2.71 4.15 -10.51
C ASN A 47 3.26 2.79 -10.92
N TYR A 48 3.96 2.08 -10.03
CA TYR A 48 4.42 0.72 -10.30
C TYR A 48 3.23 -0.25 -10.45
N TRP A 49 2.22 -0.15 -9.58
CA TRP A 49 1.04 -0.99 -9.69
C TRP A 49 0.32 -0.79 -11.03
N GLN A 50 0.12 0.46 -11.46
CA GLN A 50 -0.46 0.76 -12.76
C GLN A 50 0.39 0.21 -13.92
N LYS A 51 1.70 0.47 -13.89
CA LYS A 51 2.62 0.09 -14.97
C LYS A 51 2.75 -1.43 -15.15
N TYR A 52 2.77 -2.19 -14.06
CA TYR A 52 3.08 -3.62 -14.12
C TYR A 52 1.86 -4.54 -13.98
N TRP A 53 0.75 -4.06 -13.42
CA TRP A 53 -0.40 -4.92 -13.13
C TRP A 53 -1.58 -4.68 -14.07
N PHE A 54 -1.70 -3.49 -14.65
CA PHE A 54 -2.74 -3.20 -15.65
C PHE A 54 -2.28 -3.43 -17.09
N PHE A 55 -0.97 -3.32 -17.38
CA PHE A 55 -0.41 -3.64 -18.70
C PHE A 55 0.08 -5.09 -18.83
N ALA A 56 0.11 -5.87 -17.73
CA ALA A 56 0.42 -7.31 -17.78
C ALA A 56 -0.83 -8.18 -18.04
N LYS A 57 -1.89 -7.57 -18.60
CA LYS A 57 -3.08 -8.26 -19.08
C LYS A 57 -3.19 -8.14 -20.59
#